data_AF-A0A1F9KV19-F1
#
_entry.id   AF-A0A1F9KV19-F1
#
_cell.length_a   1.000
_cell.length_b   1.000
_cell.length_c   1.000
_cell.angle_alpha   90.00
_cell.angle_beta   90.00
_cell.angle_gamma   90.00
#
_symmetry.space_group_name_H-M   'P 1'
#
loop_
_entity.id
_entity.type
_entity.pdbx_description
1 polymer ?
#
loop_
_entity_poly.entity_id
_entity_poly.type
_entity_poly.pdbx_seq_one_letter_code
_entity_poly.pdbx_strand_id
1 'polypeptide(L)'
;MSFLLKSYAIHSQEEYLLVAYSEPILDKAGSLVARHPLRALDAVQLAGALYLREKLPPNAPSLTFLSADDRLVTVALQEHLQAVNPEKAS
;
A
#
# COMPACT_ATOMS: atom_id res chain seq x y z
N MET A 1 18.38 -21.02 -7.34
CA MET A 1 17.71 -19.89 -6.66
C MET A 1 17.49 -18.79 -7.69
N SER A 2 16.24 -18.46 -8.04
CA SER A 2 15.94 -17.61 -9.21
C SER A 2 16.52 -16.20 -9.08
N PHE A 3 16.94 -15.62 -10.21
CA PHE A 3 17.42 -14.23 -10.33
C PHE A 3 16.46 -13.24 -9.63
N LEU A 4 15.15 -13.47 -9.74
CA LEU A 4 14.10 -12.65 -9.17
C LEU A 4 14.22 -12.47 -7.64
N LEU A 5 14.52 -13.55 -6.90
CA LEU A 5 14.65 -13.48 -5.43
C LEU A 5 15.91 -12.72 -5.02
N LYS A 6 16.98 -12.82 -5.80
CA LYS A 6 18.21 -12.05 -5.56
C LYS A 6 18.01 -10.56 -5.84
N SER A 7 17.39 -10.22 -6.96
CA SER A 7 17.08 -8.83 -7.30
C SER A 7 16.11 -8.19 -6.29
N TYR A 8 15.08 -8.92 -5.86
CA TYR A 8 14.19 -8.46 -4.78
C TYR A 8 14.97 -8.19 -3.49
N ALA A 9 15.81 -9.13 -3.05
CA ALA A 9 16.57 -8.95 -1.80
C ALA A 9 17.47 -7.71 -1.83
N ILE A 10 18.13 -7.43 -2.96
CA ILE A 10 18.96 -6.23 -3.14
C ILE A 10 18.09 -4.96 -3.08
N HIS A 11 17.09 -4.82 -3.95
CA HIS A 11 16.29 -3.59 -4.00
C HIS A 11 15.48 -3.36 -2.72
N SER A 12 15.02 -4.44 -2.06
CA SER A 12 14.29 -4.34 -0.78
C SER A 12 15.10 -3.75 0.36
N GLN A 13 16.44 -3.79 0.27
CA GLN A 13 17.35 -3.27 1.29
C GLN A 13 17.85 -1.86 0.95
N GLU A 14 17.94 -1.51 -0.34
CA GLU A 14 18.56 -0.26 -0.78
C GLU A 14 17.56 0.80 -1.26
N GLU A 15 16.42 0.40 -1.83
CA GLU A 15 15.51 1.32 -2.54
C GLU A 15 14.13 1.44 -1.91
N TYR A 16 13.71 0.46 -1.11
CA TYR A 16 12.37 0.40 -0.54
C TYR A 16 12.37 0.39 0.97
N LEU A 17 11.47 1.18 1.56
CA LEU A 17 11.09 1.01 2.95
C LEU A 17 10.08 -0.13 3.05
N LEU A 18 10.48 -1.25 3.66
CA LEU A 18 9.57 -2.36 3.93
C LEU A 18 8.70 -2.07 5.15
N VAL A 19 7.39 -2.02 4.94
CA VAL A 19 6.40 -1.98 6.03
C VAL A 19 6.01 -3.41 6.38
N ALA A 20 6.50 -3.90 7.52
CA ALA A 20 6.15 -5.22 8.02
C ALA A 20 4.67 -5.28 8.42
N TYR A 21 4.05 -6.47 8.29
CA TYR A 21 2.73 -6.70 8.86
C TYR A 21 2.79 -6.55 10.38
N SER A 22 1.72 -6.00 10.95
CA SER A 22 1.55 -5.83 12.39
C SER A 22 0.06 -5.90 12.72
N GLU A 23 -0.28 -6.18 13.97
CA GLU A 23 -1.69 -6.24 14.41
C GLU A 23 -2.49 -4.99 14.00
N PRO A 24 -2.00 -3.75 14.19
CA PRO A 24 -2.75 -2.55 13.75
C PRO A 24 -3.06 -2.52 12.26
N ILE A 25 -2.14 -3.03 11.42
CA ILE A 25 -2.35 -3.13 9.98
C ILE A 25 -3.40 -4.18 9.66
N LEU A 26 -3.34 -5.34 10.32
CA LEU A 26 -4.30 -6.43 10.11
C LEU A 26 -5.72 -6.05 10.55
N ASP A 27 -5.86 -5.37 11.69
CA ASP A 27 -7.15 -4.87 12.17
C ASP A 27 -7.75 -3.84 11.21
N LYS A 28 -6.93 -2.90 10.73
CA LYS A 28 -7.34 -1.92 9.72
C LYS A 28 -7.74 -2.61 8.41
N ALA A 29 -7.01 -3.64 7.99
CA ALA A 29 -7.35 -4.42 6.80
C ALA A 29 -8.70 -5.14 6.96
N GLY A 30 -8.97 -5.73 8.13
CA GLY A 30 -10.27 -6.32 8.45
C GLY A 30 -11.42 -5.30 8.36
N SER A 31 -11.21 -4.10 8.90
CA SER A 31 -12.18 -2.99 8.77
C SER A 31 -12.40 -2.56 7.31
N LEU A 32 -11.35 -2.53 6.49
CA LEU A 32 -11.46 -2.21 5.07
C LEU A 32 -12.27 -3.24 4.31
N VAL A 33 -12.04 -4.54 4.55
CA VAL A 33 -12.82 -5.63 3.91
C VAL A 33 -14.30 -5.58 4.31
N ALA A 34 -14.61 -5.16 5.53
CA ALA A 34 -15.99 -5.00 5.98
C ALA A 34 -16.72 -3.83 5.30
N ARG A 35 -16.01 -2.75 4.94
CA ARG A 35 -16.58 -1.53 4.34
C ARG A 35 -16.53 -1.52 2.81
N HIS A 36 -15.56 -2.23 2.24
CA HIS A 36 -15.26 -2.23 0.81
C HIS A 36 -15.07 -3.68 0.34
N PRO A 37 -15.47 -4.02 -0.90
CA PRO A 37 -15.36 -5.39 -1.40
C PRO A 37 -13.90 -5.80 -1.76
N LEU A 38 -12.90 -5.49 -0.95
CA LEU A 38 -11.49 -5.76 -1.24
C LEU A 38 -11.11 -7.24 -1.05
N ARG A 39 -10.12 -7.72 -1.81
CA ARG A 39 -9.45 -8.99 -1.47
C ARG A 39 -8.59 -8.76 -0.23
N ALA A 40 -8.37 -9.80 0.58
CA ALA A 40 -7.63 -9.68 1.83
C ALA A 40 -6.24 -9.03 1.66
N LEU A 41 -5.48 -9.42 0.64
CA LEU A 41 -4.16 -8.85 0.38
C LEU A 41 -4.22 -7.39 -0.11
N ASP A 42 -5.22 -7.03 -0.93
CA ASP A 42 -5.44 -5.63 -1.34
C ASP A 42 -5.72 -4.75 -0.12
N ALA A 43 -6.52 -5.26 0.83
CA ALA A 43 -6.83 -4.57 2.07
C ALA A 43 -5.62 -4.42 2.98
N VAL A 44 -4.76 -5.45 3.08
CA VAL A 44 -3.49 -5.37 3.83
C VAL A 44 -2.55 -4.34 3.22
N GLN A 45 -2.42 -4.30 1.89
CA GLN A 45 -1.59 -3.32 1.19
C GLN A 45 -2.09 -1.89 1.46
N LEU A 46 -3.39 -1.64 1.32
CA LEU A 46 -3.98 -0.32 1.59
C LEU A 46 -3.87 0.05 3.07
N ALA A 47 -4.12 -0.88 3.98
CA ALA A 47 -3.95 -0.66 5.41
C ALA A 47 -2.50 -0.28 5.77
N GLY A 48 -1.51 -0.94 5.17
CA GLY A 48 -0.09 -0.61 5.35
C GLY A 48 0.25 0.81 4.88
N ALA A 49 -0.29 1.23 3.74
CA ALA A 49 -0.09 2.59 3.24
C ALA A 49 -0.77 3.65 4.13
N LEU A 50 -2.00 3.39 4.60
CA LEU A 50 -2.71 4.27 5.54
C LEU A 50 -1.96 4.37 6.88
N TYR A 51 -1.45 3.24 7.38
CA TYR A 51 -0.62 3.20 8.59
C TYR A 51 0.65 4.03 8.41
N LEU A 52 1.35 3.89 7.28
CA LEU A 52 2.55 4.66 7.00
C LEU A 52 2.24 6.16 6.94
N ARG A 53 1.16 6.58 6.26
CA ARG A 53 0.71 7.97 6.21
C ARG A 53 0.56 8.60 7.60
N GLU A 54 0.03 7.84 8.56
CA GLU A 54 -0.15 8.29 9.95
C GLU A 54 1.16 8.37 10.75
N LYS A 55 2.22 7.70 10.29
CA LYS A 55 3.55 7.69 10.93
C LYS A 55 4.54 8.67 10.29
N LEU A 56 4.24 9.18 9.11
CA LEU A 56 5.09 10.17 8.45
C LEU A 56 5.05 11.50 9.21
N PRO A 57 6.19 12.20 9.36
CA PRO A 57 6.22 13.51 9.97
C PRO A 57 5.45 14.54 9.12
N PRO A 58 4.96 15.65 9.71
CA PRO A 58 4.11 16.62 9.00
C PRO A 58 4.74 17.25 7.75
N ASN A 59 6.07 17.26 7.67
CA ASN A 59 6.86 17.80 6.57
C ASN A 59 7.32 16.72 5.56
N ALA A 60 6.89 15.47 5.72
CA ALA A 60 7.20 14.42 4.75
C ALA A 60 6.50 14.69 3.41
N PRO A 61 7.09 14.23 2.29
CA PRO A 61 6.38 14.18 1.02
C PRO A 61 5.05 13.44 1.14
N SER A 62 4.04 13.87 0.37
CA SER A 62 2.75 13.17 0.32
C SER A 62 2.92 11.75 -0.20
N LEU A 63 2.27 10.79 0.47
CA LEU A 63 2.28 9.40 0.06
C LEU A 63 1.26 9.18 -1.08
N THR A 64 1.73 8.68 -2.21
CA THR A 64 0.87 8.23 -3.32
C THR A 64 0.80 6.71 -3.33
N PHE A 65 -0.41 6.18 -3.23
CA PHE A 65 -0.70 4.76 -3.35
C PHE A 65 -0.73 4.33 -4.82
N LEU A 66 0.04 3.31 -5.17
CA LEU A 66 0.11 2.80 -6.55
C LEU A 66 -0.56 1.44 -6.64
N SER A 67 -1.46 1.28 -7.61
CA SER A 67 -2.03 -0.02 -7.98
C SER A 67 -2.54 0.00 -9.41
N ALA A 68 -2.27 -1.06 -10.18
CA ALA A 68 -2.88 -1.26 -11.50
C ALA A 68 -4.37 -1.66 -11.43
N ASP A 69 -4.87 -2.00 -10.24
CA ASP A 69 -6.28 -2.33 -10.00
C ASP A 69 -7.08 -1.05 -9.71
N ASP A 70 -7.90 -0.62 -10.67
CA ASP A 70 -8.72 0.59 -10.55
C ASP A 70 -9.69 0.55 -9.37
N ARG A 71 -10.17 -0.63 -8.99
CA ARG A 71 -11.08 -0.77 -7.85
C ARG A 71 -10.33 -0.45 -6.57
N LEU A 72 -9.09 -0.92 -6.45
CA LEU A 72 -8.25 -0.61 -5.28
C LEU A 72 -7.84 0.87 -5.27
N VAL A 73 -7.53 1.46 -6.42
CA VAL A 73 -7.28 2.91 -6.54
C VAL A 73 -8.51 3.71 -6.08
N THR A 74 -9.70 3.32 -6.52
CA THR A 74 -10.95 3.98 -6.13
C THR A 74 -11.17 3.91 -4.61
N VAL A 75 -10.98 2.73 -4.01
CA VAL A 75 -11.12 2.56 -2.55
C VAL A 75 -10.05 3.36 -1.79
N ALA A 76 -8.81 3.41 -2.26
CA ALA A 76 -7.76 4.23 -1.64
C ALA A 76 -8.13 5.73 -1.65
N LEU A 77 -8.69 6.24 -2.75
CA LEU A 77 -9.21 7.61 -2.82
C LEU A 77 -10.37 7.85 -1.85
N GLN A 78 -11.27 6.88 -1.68
CA GLN A 78 -12.36 6.94 -0.69
C GLN A 78 -11.85 6.94 0.76
N GLU A 79 -10.69 6.32 1.02
CA GLU A 79 -9.97 6.38 2.30
C GLU A 79 -9.07 7.64 2.43
N HIS A 80 -9.29 8.62 1.55
CA HIS A 80 -8.59 9.91 1.49
C HIS A 80 -7.06 9.76 1.32
N LEU A 81 -6.61 8.70 0.67
CA LEU A 81 -5.23 8.50 0.27
C LEU A 81 -5.09 8.82 -1.22
N GLN A 82 -4.14 9.67 -1.58
CA GLN A 82 -3.83 9.91 -2.99
C GLN A 82 -3.46 8.57 -3.63
N ALA A 83 -4.07 8.24 -4.77
CA ALA A 83 -3.82 6.98 -5.44
C ALA A 83 -3.81 7.15 -6.96
N VAL A 84 -2.94 6.40 -7.63
CA VAL A 84 -2.75 6.44 -9.08
C VAL A 84 -2.67 5.03 -9.63
N ASN A 85 -3.34 4.82 -10.77
CA ASN A 85 -3.09 3.68 -11.62
C ASN A 85 -1.92 4.01 -12.56
N PRO A 86 -0.73 3.39 -12.41
CA PRO A 86 0.44 3.73 -13.22
C PRO A 86 0.26 3.37 -14.69
N GLU A 87 -0.64 2.45 -15.04
CA GLU A 87 -0.92 2.07 -16.43
C GLU A 87 -1.75 3.13 -17.17
N LYS A 88 -2.34 4.07 -16.43
CA LYS A 88 -3.23 5.11 -16.97
C LYS A 88 -2.71 6.53 -16.76
N ALA A 89 -1.64 6.69 -15.99
CA ALA A 89 -0.95 7.96 -15.85
C ALA A 89 -0.23 8.26 -17.16
N SER A 90 -0.85 9.11 -18.00
CA SER A 90 -0.32 9.62 -19.27
C SER A 90 -0.02 11.09 -19.15
#